data_AF-O61993-F1
#
_entry.id   AF-O61993-F1
#
_cell.length_a   1.000
_cell.length_b   1.000
_cell.length_c   1.000
_cell.angle_alpha   90.00
_cell.angle_beta   90.00
_cell.angle_gamma   90.00
#
_symmetry.space_group_name_H-M   'P 1'
#
loop_
_entity.id
_entity.type
_entity.pdbx_description
1 polymer ?
#
loop_
_entity_poly.entity_id
_entity_poly.type
_entity_poly.pdbx_seq_one_letter_code
_entity_poly.pdbx_strand_id
1 'polypeptide(L)' 'ARNKKDNNQEEELREAFKVFDKDGNGYISAAELRHVMTNLGEKLTDEEVDEMIREADVDGDGQVNYQEL' A
#
# COMPACT_ATOMS: atom_id res chain seq x y z
N ALA A 1 -6.30 13.63 -28.91
CA ALA A 1 -6.93 13.65 -27.58
C ALA A 1 -6.26 12.60 -26.70
N ARG A 2 -5.27 12.98 -25.88
CA ARG A 2 -4.62 12.08 -24.92
C ARG A 2 -4.42 12.89 -23.64
N ASN A 3 -5.26 12.64 -22.64
CA ASN A 3 -5.00 12.80 -21.20
C ASN A 3 -6.30 12.55 -20.44
N LYS A 4 -6.65 11.28 -20.27
CA LYS A 4 -7.74 10.85 -19.39
C LYS A 4 -7.39 9.57 -18.61
N LYS A 5 -6.13 9.11 -18.71
CA LYS A 5 -5.67 7.85 -18.12
C LYS A 5 -4.80 8.08 -16.88
N ASP A 6 -3.96 9.12 -16.89
CA ASP A 6 -3.03 9.40 -15.79
C ASP A 6 -3.74 9.84 -14.51
N ASN A 7 -4.77 10.71 -14.61
CA ASN A 7 -5.56 11.13 -13.44
C ASN A 7 -6.33 9.96 -12.79
N ASN A 8 -6.74 8.95 -13.57
CA ASN A 8 -7.52 7.85 -13.03
C ASN A 8 -6.63 6.90 -12.23
N GLN A 9 -5.41 6.64 -12.70
CA GLN A 9 -4.47 5.78 -12.00
C GLN A 9 -4.02 6.39 -10.67
N GLU A 10 -3.76 7.68 -10.63
CA GLU A 10 -3.37 8.38 -9.40
C GLU A 10 -4.51 8.36 -8.35
N GLU A 11 -5.76 8.55 -8.78
CA GLU A 11 -6.93 8.42 -7.90
C GLU A 11 -7.16 6.97 -7.46
N GLU A 12 -7.07 5.99 -8.35
CA GLU A 12 -7.20 4.56 -8.01
C GLU A 12 -6.12 4.13 -7.01
N LEU A 13 -4.87 4.56 -7.21
CA LEU A 13 -3.78 4.28 -6.29
C LEU A 13 -4.05 4.91 -4.93
N ARG A 14 -4.55 6.15 -4.91
CA ARG A 14 -4.88 6.86 -3.68
C ARG A 14 -6.07 6.27 -2.93
N GLU A 15 -7.09 5.79 -3.65
CA GLU A 15 -8.22 5.09 -3.03
C GLU A 15 -7.78 3.73 -2.48
N ALA A 16 -6.96 2.98 -3.22
CA ALA A 16 -6.36 1.75 -2.73
C ALA A 16 -5.51 2.03 -1.48
N PHE A 17 -4.64 3.04 -1.52
CA PHE A 17 -3.79 3.43 -0.39
C PHE A 17 -4.62 3.71 0.87
N LYS A 18 -5.74 4.45 0.75
CA LYS A 18 -6.67 4.71 1.87
C LYS A 18 -7.39 3.47 2.39
N VAL A 19 -7.49 2.40 1.59
CA VAL A 19 -8.03 1.12 2.07
C VAL A 19 -7.01 0.43 2.96
N PHE A 20 -5.72 0.52 2.60
CA PHE A 20 -4.59 -0.02 3.36
C PHE A 20 -4.27 0.79 4.61
N ASP A 21 -4.05 2.10 4.47
CA ASP A 21 -3.80 3.08 5.54
C ASP A 21 -5.07 3.26 6.41
N LYS A 22 -5.13 2.53 7.52
CA LYS A 22 -6.32 2.48 8.39
C LYS A 22 -6.36 3.63 9.37
N ASP A 23 -5.20 4.10 9.80
CA ASP A 23 -5.07 5.20 10.76
C ASP A 23 -5.03 6.58 10.08
N GLY A 24 -4.86 6.61 8.76
CA GLY A 24 -4.86 7.83 7.94
C GLY A 24 -3.59 8.64 8.09
N ASN A 25 -2.48 7.99 8.48
CA ASN A 25 -1.21 8.66 8.74
C ASN A 25 -0.42 8.96 7.45
N GLY A 26 -0.84 8.41 6.29
CA GLY A 26 -0.18 8.55 5.00
C GLY A 26 0.89 7.49 4.70
N TYR A 27 0.98 6.45 5.53
CA TYR A 27 1.92 5.34 5.47
C TYR A 27 1.14 4.02 5.60
N ILE A 28 1.67 2.96 5.01
CA ILE A 28 1.14 1.60 5.15
C ILE A 28 2.17 0.80 5.94
N SER A 29 1.80 0.42 7.16
CA SER A 29 2.61 -0.50 7.95
C SER A 29 2.39 -1.95 7.49
N ALA A 30 3.37 -2.83 7.75
CA ALA A 30 3.22 -4.28 7.57
C ALA A 30 1.94 -4.83 8.22
N ALA A 31 1.61 -4.34 9.42
CA ALA A 31 0.40 -4.75 10.14
C ALA A 31 -0.89 -4.39 9.39
N GLU A 32 -0.94 -3.22 8.77
CA GLU A 32 -2.08 -2.75 7.99
C GLU A 32 -2.21 -3.49 6.66
N LEU A 33 -1.10 -3.66 5.93
CA LEU A 33 -1.06 -4.46 4.71
C LEU A 33 -1.60 -5.86 4.97
N ARG A 34 -1.10 -6.52 6.02
CA ARG A 34 -1.56 -7.85 6.45
C ARG A 34 -3.04 -7.87 6.83
N HIS A 35 -3.49 -6.85 7.56
CA HIS A 35 -4.89 -6.75 7.97
C HIS A 35 -5.81 -6.65 6.75
N VAL A 36 -5.47 -5.81 5.78
CA VAL A 36 -6.26 -5.64 4.56
C VAL A 36 -6.24 -6.89 3.68
N MET A 37 -5.08 -7.47 3.44
CA MET A 37 -4.96 -8.71 2.65
C MET A 37 -5.78 -9.85 3.28
N THR A 38 -5.70 -10.00 4.61
CA THR A 38 -6.53 -10.97 5.34
C THR A 38 -8.03 -10.70 5.17
N ASN A 39 -8.46 -9.43 5.12
CA ASN A 39 -9.85 -9.05 4.86
C ASN A 39 -10.28 -9.29 3.40
N LEU A 40 -9.36 -9.19 2.43
CA LEU A 40 -9.60 -9.56 1.03
C LEU A 40 -9.70 -11.09 0.82
N GLY A 41 -9.41 -11.87 1.85
CA GLY A 41 -9.46 -13.33 1.82
C GLY A 41 -8.13 -13.99 1.49
N GLU A 42 -7.08 -13.21 1.25
CA GLU A 42 -5.71 -13.68 1.08
C GLU A 42 -4.96 -13.60 2.41
N LYS A 43 -4.70 -14.77 3.00
CA LYS A 43 -3.83 -14.86 4.18
C LYS A 43 -2.38 -14.86 3.71
N LEU A 44 -1.77 -13.69 3.66
CA LEU A 44 -0.33 -13.58 3.57
C LEU A 44 0.30 -13.98 4.91
N THR A 45 1.43 -14.66 4.84
CA THR A 45 2.30 -14.91 5.99
C THR A 45 3.02 -13.64 6.40
N ASP A 46 3.51 -13.59 7.64
CA ASP A 46 4.28 -12.44 8.12
C ASP A 46 5.54 -12.22 7.26
N GLU A 47 6.13 -13.31 6.75
CA GLU A 47 7.29 -13.29 5.84
C GLU A 47 6.96 -12.68 4.48
N GLU A 48 5.81 -13.01 3.88
CA GLU A 48 5.38 -12.42 2.60
C GLU A 48 5.08 -10.93 2.73
N VAL A 49 4.45 -10.52 3.84
CA VAL A 49 4.17 -9.11 4.12
C VAL A 49 5.46 -8.34 4.32
N ASP A 50 6.40 -8.89 5.09
CA ASP A 50 7.70 -8.25 5.34
C ASP A 50 8.51 -8.11 4.04
N GLU A 51 8.50 -9.11 3.16
CA GLU A 51 9.15 -9.01 1.84
C GLU A 51 8.46 -7.94 0.97
N MET A 52 7.13 -7.90 0.92
CA MET A 52 6.40 -6.86 0.17
C MET A 52 6.70 -5.45 0.67
N ILE A 53 6.72 -5.25 1.99
CA ILE A 53 7.09 -3.96 2.58
C ILE A 53 8.52 -3.63 2.23
N ARG A 54 9.45 -4.57 2.42
CA ARG A 54 10.88 -4.35 2.15
C ARG A 54 11.20 -4.05 0.69
N GLU A 55 10.44 -4.59 -0.25
CA GLU A 55 10.60 -4.29 -1.67
C GLU A 55 10.10 -2.88 -2.03
N ALA A 56 9.12 -2.36 -1.29
CA ALA A 56 8.50 -1.06 -1.51
C ALA A 56 9.08 0.06 -0.62
N ASP A 57 9.64 -0.27 0.53
CA ASP A 57 10.28 0.62 1.50
C ASP A 57 11.66 1.06 0.97
N VAL A 58 11.69 2.23 0.35
CA VAL A 58 12.90 2.77 -0.29
C VAL A 58 13.75 3.53 0.73
N ASP A 59 13.12 4.18 1.70
CA ASP A 59 13.79 4.99 2.71
C ASP A 59 14.24 4.19 3.96
N GLY A 60 13.73 2.97 4.13
CA GLY A 60 14.08 2.03 5.19
C GLY A 60 13.42 2.33 6.52
N ASP A 61 12.27 3.05 6.54
CA ASP A 61 11.54 3.38 7.77
C ASP A 61 10.64 2.23 8.28
N GLY A 62 10.54 1.14 7.51
CA GLY A 62 9.74 -0.05 7.82
C GLY A 62 8.26 0.12 7.49
N GLN A 63 7.90 1.15 6.74
CA GLN A 63 6.55 1.45 6.25
C GLN A 63 6.65 1.85 4.78
N VAL A 64 5.51 1.90 4.09
CA VAL A 64 5.46 2.32 2.70
C VAL A 64 4.63 3.58 2.61
N ASN A 65 5.22 4.67 2.16
CA ASN A 65 4.50 5.93 1.97
C ASN A 65 4.00 6.10 0.53
N TYR A 66 3.11 7.07 0.32
CA TYR A 66 2.52 7.31 -1.01
C TYR A 66 3.56 7.75 -2.07
N GLN A 67 4.71 8.27 -1.68
CA GLN A 67 5.77 8.66 -2.61
C GLN A 67 6.65 7.47 -3.04
N GLU A 68 6.60 6.36 -2.29
CA GLU A 68 7.38 5.14 -2.55
C GLU A 68 6.63 4.12 -3.42
N LEU A 69 5.29 4.18 -3.44
CA LEU A 69 4.39 3.38 -4.27
C LEU A 69 4.22 3.92 -5.69
#